data_AF-A0A844GRY3-F1
#
_entry.id   AF-A0A844GRY3-F1
#
_cell.length_a   1.000
_cell.length_b   1.000
_cell.length_c   1.000
_cell.angle_alpha   90.00
_cell.angle_beta   90.00
_cell.angle_gamma   90.00
#
_symmetry.space_group_name_H-M   'P 1'
#
loop_
_entity.id
_entity.type
_entity.pdbx_description
1 polymer ?
#
loop_
_entity_poly.entity_id
_entity_poly.type
_entity_poly.pdbx_seq_one_letter_code
_entity_poly.pdbx_strand_id
1 'polypeptide(L)'
;MCLSLSIKNSYNDQKDLYITSFVTDINAYLDEDQLSEEDLKNLTKDPTKIGYILAYRLDLSYSLDDLLYYSNCEGSDLLLFTEFFSNHEDYLLTDYLFYIDRVIIKPHYQGHNYGLKALAIFLELFAKQQAVGCHPHPLESSRSKFLRKKYSKQKVRSIMTRYWSKLGFDCYDKKHNILWTDEWCMPSYLEL
;
A
#
# COMPACT_ATOMS: atom_id res chain seq x y z
N MET A 1 -12.47 -14.37 -11.45
CA MET A 1 -11.77 -14.34 -10.14
C MET A 1 -12.27 -13.19 -9.30
N CYS A 2 -12.68 -13.49 -8.07
CA CYS A 2 -13.16 -12.51 -7.10
C CYS A 2 -12.12 -12.34 -5.97
N LEU A 3 -11.82 -11.10 -5.60
CA LEU A 3 -10.98 -10.77 -4.45
C LEU A 3 -11.87 -10.26 -3.31
N SER A 4 -11.54 -10.62 -2.08
CA SER A 4 -12.14 -10.00 -0.90
C SER A 4 -11.05 -9.50 0.04
N LEU A 5 -11.36 -8.41 0.73
CA LEU A 5 -10.50 -7.80 1.73
C LEU A 5 -11.11 -8.06 3.11
N SER A 6 -10.29 -8.49 4.05
CA SER A 6 -10.70 -8.61 5.46
C SER A 6 -9.76 -7.81 6.34
N ILE A 7 -10.33 -6.89 7.11
CA ILE A 7 -9.57 -5.88 7.86
C ILE A 7 -9.37 -6.35 9.29
N LYS A 8 -8.15 -6.18 9.78
CA LYS A 8 -7.79 -6.37 11.19
C LYS A 8 -7.29 -5.04 11.72
N ASN A 9 -8.18 -4.31 12.38
CA ASN A 9 -7.77 -3.14 13.16
C ASN A 9 -7.46 -3.61 14.58
N SER A 10 -6.23 -3.42 15.04
CA SER A 10 -5.89 -3.51 16.46
C SER A 10 -5.95 -2.12 17.04
N TYR A 11 -7.00 -1.81 17.81
CA TYR A 11 -7.13 -0.48 18.37
C TYR A 11 -6.19 -0.28 19.57
N ASN A 12 -5.48 0.85 19.58
CA ASN A 12 -4.72 1.37 20.70
C ASN A 12 -5.17 2.82 20.96
N ASP A 13 -6.01 3.00 22.00
CA ASP A 13 -7.07 4.02 22.10
C ASP A 13 -6.68 5.50 21.87
N GLN A 14 -5.42 5.90 22.05
CA GLN A 14 -4.99 7.29 21.79
C GLN A 14 -4.21 7.48 20.49
N LYS A 15 -3.44 6.48 20.05
CA LYS A 15 -2.58 6.59 18.87
C LYS A 15 -3.38 6.57 17.58
N ASP A 16 -4.44 5.76 17.55
CA ASP A 16 -5.27 5.56 16.36
C ASP A 16 -6.08 6.78 15.95
N LEU A 17 -6.25 7.74 16.88
CA LEU A 17 -6.86 9.03 16.61
C LEU A 17 -6.02 9.84 15.62
N TYR A 18 -4.69 9.85 15.80
CA TYR A 18 -3.77 10.58 14.94
C TYR A 18 -3.40 9.78 13.69
N ILE A 19 -3.01 8.53 13.90
CA ILE A 19 -2.52 7.63 12.85
C ILE A 19 -3.21 6.28 12.98
N THR A 20 -4.13 5.99 12.07
CA THR A 20 -4.80 4.70 12.02
C THR A 20 -4.00 3.72 11.14
N SER A 21 -3.56 2.59 11.72
CA SER A 21 -2.95 1.49 10.97
C SER A 21 -4.01 0.58 10.35
N PHE A 22 -3.86 0.26 9.07
CA PHE A 22 -4.67 -0.72 8.35
C PHE A 22 -3.84 -1.96 8.05
N VAL A 23 -4.21 -3.11 8.63
CA VAL A 23 -3.73 -4.42 8.20
C VAL A 23 -4.88 -5.15 7.51
N THR A 24 -4.82 -5.21 6.18
CA THR A 24 -5.89 -5.78 5.37
C THR A 24 -5.42 -7.05 4.70
N ASP A 25 -6.02 -8.18 5.07
CA ASP A 25 -5.75 -9.46 4.44
C ASP A 25 -6.35 -9.47 3.01
N ILE A 26 -5.56 -9.96 2.06
CA ILE A 26 -5.99 -10.15 0.67
C ILE A 26 -6.40 -11.60 0.51
N ASN A 27 -7.70 -11.83 0.25
CA ASN A 27 -8.23 -13.16 0.01
C ASN A 27 -8.72 -13.28 -1.44
N ALA A 28 -8.55 -14.46 -2.03
CA ALA A 28 -8.94 -14.73 -3.41
C ALA A 28 -9.80 -16.01 -3.49
N TYR A 29 -10.83 -15.96 -4.32
CA TYR A 29 -11.53 -17.14 -4.80
C TYR A 29 -10.76 -17.66 -6.02
N LEU A 30 -10.05 -18.77 -5.83
CA LEU A 30 -9.15 -19.36 -6.80
C LEU A 30 -9.80 -20.59 -7.45
N ASP A 31 -9.56 -20.75 -8.74
CA ASP A 31 -9.89 -21.97 -9.48
C ASP A 31 -8.86 -23.08 -9.14
N GLU A 32 -9.22 -24.35 -9.34
CA GLU A 32 -8.40 -25.51 -8.91
C GLU A 32 -6.98 -25.50 -9.49
N ASP A 33 -6.80 -24.94 -10.69
CA ASP A 33 -5.53 -24.82 -11.40
C ASP A 33 -4.56 -23.81 -10.79
N GLN A 34 -5.02 -22.97 -9.86
CA GLN A 34 -4.25 -21.90 -9.24
C GLN A 34 -3.92 -22.15 -7.77
N LEU A 35 -4.45 -23.23 -7.20
CA LEU A 35 -4.22 -23.61 -5.81
C LEU A 35 -2.88 -24.32 -5.63
N SER A 36 -2.23 -24.10 -4.48
CA SER A 36 -1.08 -24.91 -4.09
C SER A 36 -1.52 -26.32 -3.67
N GLU A 37 -0.62 -27.31 -3.66
CA GLU A 37 -0.94 -28.67 -3.19
C GLU A 37 -1.46 -28.71 -1.74
N GLU A 38 -1.03 -27.79 -0.89
CA GLU A 38 -1.51 -27.65 0.49
C GLU A 38 -2.92 -27.05 0.54
N ASP A 39 -3.21 -26.08 -0.33
CA ASP A 39 -4.53 -25.46 -0.42
C ASP A 39 -5.55 -26.42 -1.09
N LEU A 40 -5.11 -27.23 -2.07
CA LEU A 40 -5.90 -28.31 -2.67
C LEU A 40 -6.34 -29.38 -1.67
N LYS A 41 -5.49 -29.69 -0.69
CA LYS A 41 -5.83 -30.66 0.38
C LYS A 41 -6.85 -30.12 1.36
N ASN A 42 -6.94 -28.79 1.48
CA ASN A 42 -7.85 -28.10 2.38
C ASN A 42 -8.98 -27.40 1.60
N LEU A 43 -9.43 -27.99 0.49
CA LEU A 43 -10.41 -27.41 -0.43
C LEU A 43 -11.73 -27.08 0.30
N THR A 44 -11.78 -25.90 0.91
CA THR A 44 -12.97 -25.29 1.46
C THR A 44 -13.48 -24.28 0.43
N LYS A 45 -14.80 -24.04 0.39
CA LYS A 45 -15.39 -22.99 -0.46
C LYS A 45 -15.03 -21.57 0.00
N ASP A 46 -14.18 -21.44 1.01
CA ASP A 46 -13.81 -20.18 1.62
C ASP A 46 -12.65 -19.51 0.85
N PRO A 47 -12.62 -18.17 0.78
CA PRO A 47 -11.58 -17.47 0.06
C PRO A 47 -10.21 -17.69 0.72
N THR A 48 -9.20 -18.03 -0.07
CA THR A 48 -7.85 -18.31 0.41
C THR A 48 -7.10 -17.01 0.66
N LYS A 49 -6.48 -16.85 1.84
CA LYS A 49 -5.58 -15.72 2.12
C LYS A 49 -4.30 -15.81 1.29
N ILE A 50 -4.16 -14.95 0.30
CA ILE A 50 -3.02 -14.90 -0.63
C ILE A 50 -2.01 -13.81 -0.29
N GLY A 51 -2.33 -12.89 0.62
CA GLY A 51 -1.48 -11.74 0.91
C GLY A 51 -2.03 -10.81 1.98
N TYR A 52 -1.42 -9.63 2.10
CA TYR A 52 -1.93 -8.52 2.92
C TYR A 52 -1.42 -7.16 2.40
N ILE A 53 -2.13 -6.11 2.81
CA ILE A 53 -1.79 -4.70 2.66
C ILE A 53 -1.54 -4.14 4.05
N LEU A 54 -0.47 -3.37 4.22
CA LEU A 54 -0.23 -2.52 5.37
C LEU A 54 -0.17 -1.07 4.90
N ALA A 55 -1.01 -0.24 5.48
CA ALA A 55 -1.14 1.17 5.18
C ALA A 55 -1.45 1.96 6.46
N TYR A 56 -1.23 3.27 6.41
CA TYR A 56 -1.47 4.19 7.49
C TYR A 56 -2.32 5.35 7.00
N ARG A 57 -3.27 5.80 7.80
CA ARG A 57 -4.06 7.01 7.59
C ARG A 57 -3.71 8.02 8.66
N LEU A 58 -3.31 9.21 8.26
CA LEU A 58 -3.04 10.34 9.12
C LEU A 58 -4.24 11.27 9.08
N ASP A 59 -4.76 11.62 10.25
CA ASP A 59 -5.90 12.53 10.40
C ASP A 59 -5.42 13.99 10.44
N LEU A 60 -5.73 14.74 9.38
CA LEU A 60 -5.26 16.11 9.20
C LEU A 60 -6.02 17.13 10.05
N SER A 61 -7.04 16.72 10.80
CA SER A 61 -7.66 17.58 11.81
C SER A 61 -6.75 17.85 13.02
N TYR A 62 -5.69 17.05 13.19
CA TYR A 62 -4.68 17.22 14.25
C TYR A 62 -3.51 18.11 13.81
N SER A 63 -2.76 18.61 14.80
CA SER A 63 -1.60 19.45 14.53
C SER A 63 -0.49 18.66 13.81
N LEU A 64 0.24 19.35 12.94
CA LEU A 64 1.37 18.75 12.24
C LEU A 64 2.45 18.22 13.21
N ASP A 65 2.70 18.93 14.31
CA ASP A 65 3.67 18.52 15.32
C ASP A 65 3.29 17.17 15.95
N ASP A 66 2.00 16.95 16.25
CA ASP A 66 1.51 15.67 16.75
C ASP A 66 1.67 14.58 15.70
N LEU A 67 1.28 14.85 14.45
CA LEU A 67 1.41 13.88 13.35
C LEU A 67 2.87 13.47 13.12
N LEU A 68 3.81 14.40 13.19
CA LEU A 68 5.24 14.12 13.09
C LEU A 68 5.73 13.26 14.27
N TYR A 69 5.32 13.61 15.50
CA TYR A 69 5.67 12.85 16.70
C TYR A 69 5.21 11.39 16.61
N TYR A 70 3.94 11.16 16.27
CA TYR A 70 3.39 9.81 16.17
C TYR A 70 3.93 9.04 14.95
N SER A 71 4.20 9.72 13.84
CA SER A 71 4.82 9.10 12.65
C SER A 71 6.22 8.55 12.97
N ASN A 72 7.00 9.30 13.76
CA ASN A 72 8.31 8.86 14.24
C ASN A 72 8.23 7.59 15.12
N CYS A 73 7.12 7.39 15.84
CA CYS A 73 6.89 6.17 16.61
C CYS A 73 6.49 4.94 15.77
N GLU A 74 6.02 5.13 14.53
CA GLU A 74 5.63 4.03 13.62
C GLU A 74 6.79 3.56 12.76
N GLY A 75 7.57 4.50 12.20
CA GLY A 75 8.73 4.17 11.39
C GLY A 75 9.29 5.35 10.61
N SER A 76 10.56 5.23 10.23
CA SER A 76 11.28 6.28 9.49
C SER A 76 10.62 6.66 8.17
N ASP A 77 10.07 5.66 7.47
CA ASP A 77 9.46 5.88 6.17
C ASP A 77 8.15 6.68 6.30
N LEU A 78 7.35 6.41 7.34
CA LEU A 78 6.15 7.19 7.60
C LEU A 78 6.51 8.61 8.05
N LEU A 79 7.52 8.77 8.92
CA LEU A 79 8.00 10.10 9.31
C LEU A 79 8.44 10.94 8.10
N LEU A 80 9.26 10.37 7.20
CA LEU A 80 9.73 11.05 6.00
C LEU A 80 8.57 11.43 5.07
N PHE A 81 7.55 10.58 4.99
CA PHE A 81 6.33 10.88 4.24
C PHE A 81 5.57 12.07 4.84
N THR A 82 5.39 12.08 6.16
CA THR A 82 4.72 13.18 6.89
C THR A 82 5.51 14.50 6.76
N GLU A 83 6.84 14.45 6.87
CA GLU A 83 7.73 15.61 6.64
C GLU A 83 7.69 16.11 5.19
N PHE A 84 7.55 15.21 4.23
CA PHE A 84 7.43 15.61 2.83
C PHE A 84 6.14 16.39 2.59
N PHE A 85 5.01 15.85 3.07
CA PHE A 85 3.72 16.52 2.91
C PHE A 85 3.67 17.83 3.69
N SER A 86 4.27 17.93 4.88
CA SER A 86 4.29 19.21 5.62
C SER A 86 4.90 20.40 4.85
N ASN A 87 5.75 20.12 3.86
CA ASN A 87 6.39 21.10 3.00
C ASN A 87 5.73 21.28 1.62
N HIS A 88 4.59 20.64 1.35
CA HIS A 88 3.85 20.72 0.09
C HIS A 88 2.43 21.20 0.36
N GLU A 89 2.04 22.43 0.01
CA GLU A 89 0.71 22.95 0.37
C GLU A 89 -0.46 22.28 -0.39
N ASP A 90 -0.19 21.41 -1.36
CA ASP A 90 -1.20 20.86 -2.27
C ASP A 90 -2.14 19.81 -1.61
N TYR A 91 -1.82 19.28 -0.42
CA TYR A 91 -2.72 18.34 0.31
C TYR A 91 -3.80 19.02 1.17
N LEU A 92 -3.84 20.36 1.21
CA LEU A 92 -4.71 21.13 2.10
C LEU A 92 -6.22 20.96 1.82
N LEU A 93 -6.59 20.19 0.80
CA LEU A 93 -7.99 19.92 0.43
C LEU A 93 -8.51 18.57 0.93
N THR A 94 -7.67 17.73 1.54
CA THR A 94 -8.07 16.39 2.00
C THR A 94 -8.18 16.31 3.52
N ASP A 95 -9.08 15.47 4.01
CA ASP A 95 -9.24 15.22 5.45
C ASP A 95 -8.15 14.28 5.99
N TYR A 96 -7.62 13.43 5.11
CA TYR A 96 -6.67 12.39 5.45
C TYR A 96 -5.48 12.33 4.48
N LEU A 97 -4.31 11.95 5.00
CA LEU A 97 -3.21 11.44 4.17
C LEU A 97 -3.13 9.93 4.32
N PHE A 98 -2.97 9.22 3.20
CA PHE A 98 -2.78 7.77 3.19
C PHE A 98 -1.37 7.40 2.76
N TYR A 99 -0.63 6.74 3.65
CA TYR A 99 0.67 6.16 3.35
C TYR A 99 0.55 4.65 3.14
N ILE A 100 0.89 4.17 1.94
CA ILE A 100 0.96 2.74 1.62
C ILE A 100 2.36 2.22 1.92
N ASP A 101 2.51 1.52 3.04
CA ASP A 101 3.80 0.98 3.45
C ASP A 101 4.20 -0.25 2.61
N ARG A 102 3.32 -1.26 2.55
CA ARG A 102 3.62 -2.49 1.79
C ARG A 102 2.40 -3.26 1.33
N VAL A 103 2.58 -3.94 0.20
CA VAL A 103 1.66 -4.96 -0.33
C VAL A 103 2.44 -6.25 -0.50
N ILE A 104 2.01 -7.30 0.21
CA ILE A 104 2.63 -8.63 0.15
C ILE A 104 1.67 -9.61 -0.49
N ILE A 105 2.16 -10.33 -1.50
CA ILE A 105 1.48 -11.48 -2.11
C ILE A 105 2.40 -12.70 -1.94
N LYS A 106 1.86 -13.83 -1.47
CA LYS A 106 2.64 -15.08 -1.31
C LYS A 106 3.25 -15.49 -2.66
N PRO A 107 4.47 -16.07 -2.69
CA PRO A 107 5.22 -16.29 -3.93
C PRO A 107 4.48 -17.03 -5.06
N HIS A 108 3.64 -18.01 -4.72
CA HIS A 108 2.88 -18.82 -5.69
C HIS A 108 1.73 -18.06 -6.37
N TYR A 109 1.30 -16.93 -5.80
CA TYR A 109 0.22 -16.08 -6.32
C TYR A 109 0.74 -14.81 -7.02
N GLN A 110 2.07 -14.64 -7.12
CA GLN A 110 2.67 -13.48 -7.77
C GLN A 110 2.59 -13.59 -9.30
N GLY A 111 2.58 -12.45 -10.00
CA GLY A 111 2.54 -12.39 -11.47
C GLY A 111 1.14 -12.23 -12.07
N HIS A 112 0.08 -12.31 -11.26
CA HIS A 112 -1.31 -12.23 -11.70
C HIS A 112 -1.99 -10.89 -11.36
N ASN A 113 -1.21 -9.83 -11.08
CA ASN A 113 -1.68 -8.50 -10.68
C ASN A 113 -2.58 -8.45 -9.43
N TYR A 114 -2.66 -9.50 -8.62
CA TYR A 114 -3.49 -9.50 -7.39
C TYR A 114 -3.13 -8.36 -6.44
N GLY A 115 -1.85 -8.04 -6.29
CA GLY A 115 -1.43 -6.93 -5.44
C GLY A 115 -1.96 -5.57 -5.91
N LEU A 116 -1.95 -5.31 -7.23
CA LEU A 116 -2.48 -4.06 -7.78
C LEU A 116 -4.00 -4.00 -7.64
N LYS A 117 -4.72 -5.08 -7.98
CA LYS A 117 -6.18 -5.13 -7.88
C LYS A 117 -6.66 -5.00 -6.43
N ALA A 118 -6.04 -5.74 -5.51
CA ALA A 118 -6.39 -5.69 -4.09
C ALA A 118 -6.14 -4.30 -3.51
N LEU A 119 -5.03 -3.66 -3.86
CA LEU A 119 -4.75 -2.31 -3.41
C LEU A 119 -5.71 -1.29 -4.01
N ALA A 120 -6.07 -1.42 -5.29
CA ALA A 120 -7.04 -0.52 -5.91
C ALA A 120 -8.41 -0.59 -5.20
N ILE A 121 -8.88 -1.80 -4.87
CA ILE A 121 -10.10 -2.00 -4.06
C ILE A 121 -9.94 -1.37 -2.67
N PHE A 122 -8.78 -1.55 -2.02
CA PHE A 122 -8.52 -0.94 -0.72
C PHE A 122 -8.58 0.60 -0.79
N LEU A 123 -7.94 1.20 -1.79
CA LEU A 123 -7.91 2.65 -1.96
C LEU A 123 -9.32 3.19 -2.28
N GLU A 124 -10.11 2.50 -3.10
CA GLU A 124 -11.50 2.89 -3.38
C GLU A 124 -12.38 2.88 -2.12
N LEU A 125 -12.14 1.95 -1.20
CA LEU A 125 -12.91 1.84 0.04
C LEU A 125 -12.48 2.86 1.10
N PHE A 126 -11.20 3.23 1.18
CA PHE A 126 -10.65 3.98 2.31
C PHE A 126 -10.06 5.34 1.96
N ALA A 127 -9.51 5.49 0.76
CA ALA A 127 -8.67 6.61 0.37
C ALA A 127 -9.16 7.34 -0.89
N LYS A 128 -10.42 7.11 -1.29
CA LYS A 128 -11.05 7.79 -2.42
C LYS A 128 -11.08 9.29 -2.18
N GLN A 129 -10.62 10.05 -3.16
CA GLN A 129 -10.48 11.51 -3.10
C GLN A 129 -9.57 12.02 -1.96
N GLN A 130 -8.69 11.15 -1.46
CA GLN A 130 -7.69 11.53 -0.47
C GLN A 130 -6.32 11.56 -1.12
N ALA A 131 -5.38 12.26 -0.47
CA ALA A 131 -3.99 12.23 -0.87
C ALA A 131 -3.40 10.87 -0.47
N VAL A 132 -2.76 10.20 -1.42
CA VAL A 132 -2.18 8.87 -1.23
C VAL A 132 -0.76 8.88 -1.73
N GLY A 133 0.15 8.26 -0.98
CA GLY A 133 1.49 7.99 -1.50
C GLY A 133 2.22 6.85 -0.84
N CYS A 134 3.40 6.58 -1.36
CA CYS A 134 4.25 5.49 -0.89
C CYS A 134 5.73 5.76 -1.19
N HIS A 135 6.59 4.98 -0.56
CA HIS A 135 7.99 4.87 -0.96
C HIS A 135 8.15 3.69 -1.93
N PRO A 136 8.37 3.92 -3.25
CA PRO A 136 8.47 2.86 -4.23
C PRO A 136 9.84 2.16 -4.13
N HIS A 137 9.96 1.26 -3.15
CA HIS A 137 11.17 0.47 -2.92
C HIS A 137 10.81 -1.02 -2.86
N PRO A 138 11.70 -1.92 -3.29
CA PRO A 138 11.44 -3.35 -3.17
C PRO A 138 11.68 -3.81 -1.73
N LEU A 139 10.67 -4.41 -1.12
CA LEU A 139 10.75 -5.01 0.22
C LEU A 139 11.93 -5.96 0.35
N GLU A 140 12.55 -6.05 1.52
CA GLU A 140 13.76 -6.85 1.83
C GLU A 140 13.56 -8.40 1.73
N SER A 141 12.91 -8.92 0.69
CA SER A 141 12.76 -10.35 0.44
C SER A 141 13.96 -10.98 -0.32
N SER A 142 14.05 -12.31 -0.31
CA SER A 142 15.03 -13.06 -1.11
C SER A 142 15.00 -12.71 -2.61
N ARG A 143 13.81 -12.42 -3.17
CA ARG A 143 13.65 -11.95 -4.56
C ARG A 143 14.05 -10.48 -4.76
N SER A 144 13.89 -9.61 -3.77
CA SER A 144 14.42 -8.25 -3.90
C SER A 144 15.94 -8.21 -3.82
N LYS A 145 16.57 -9.15 -3.09
CA LYS A 145 18.02 -9.36 -3.18
C LYS A 145 18.44 -9.71 -4.62
N PHE A 146 17.63 -10.46 -5.38
CA PHE A 146 17.90 -10.70 -6.80
C PHE A 146 17.80 -9.43 -7.64
N LEU A 147 16.76 -8.62 -7.48
CA LEU A 147 16.63 -7.34 -8.20
C LEU A 147 17.79 -6.39 -7.89
N ARG A 148 18.17 -6.26 -6.61
CA ARG A 148 19.29 -5.43 -6.16
C ARG A 148 20.66 -5.96 -6.60
N LYS A 149 20.81 -7.28 -6.81
CA LYS A 149 22.01 -7.89 -7.39
C LYS A 149 22.08 -7.72 -8.91
N LYS A 150 20.94 -7.75 -9.60
CA LYS A 150 20.85 -7.69 -11.07
C LYS A 150 20.87 -6.27 -11.63
N TYR A 151 20.32 -5.31 -10.89
CA TYR A 151 20.10 -3.94 -11.37
C TYR A 151 20.67 -2.90 -10.41
N SER A 152 21.09 -1.75 -10.96
CA SER A 152 21.51 -0.61 -10.16
C SER A 152 20.36 -0.07 -9.30
N LYS A 153 20.69 0.62 -8.19
CA LYS A 153 19.68 1.25 -7.31
C LYS A 153 18.69 2.14 -8.08
N GLN A 154 19.19 2.92 -9.03
CA GLN A 154 18.37 3.80 -9.86
C GLN A 154 17.42 3.02 -10.78
N LYS A 155 17.89 1.90 -11.36
CA LYS A 155 17.05 1.05 -12.21
C LYS A 155 15.98 0.33 -11.41
N VAL A 156 16.31 -0.16 -10.21
CA VAL A 156 15.35 -0.74 -9.27
C VAL A 156 14.26 0.25 -8.89
N ARG A 157 14.66 1.47 -8.49
CA ARG A 157 13.72 2.57 -8.19
C ARG A 157 12.79 2.86 -9.37
N SER A 158 13.35 3.01 -10.58
CA SER A 158 12.55 3.22 -11.79
C SER A 158 11.56 2.09 -12.08
N ILE A 159 11.93 0.82 -11.85
CA ILE A 159 11.01 -0.33 -11.98
C ILE A 159 9.87 -0.21 -10.97
N MET A 160 10.18 0.08 -9.70
CA MET A 160 9.18 0.21 -8.65
C MET A 160 8.25 1.39 -8.90
N THR A 161 8.79 2.58 -9.22
CA THR A 161 7.99 3.76 -9.57
C THR A 161 7.02 3.41 -10.71
N ARG A 162 7.50 2.81 -11.80
CA ARG A 162 6.64 2.41 -12.93
C ARG A 162 5.58 1.39 -12.53
N TYR A 163 5.88 0.47 -11.62
CA TYR A 163 4.92 -0.50 -11.14
C TYR A 163 3.81 0.18 -10.33
N TRP A 164 4.16 1.07 -9.41
CA TRP A 164 3.22 1.77 -8.53
C TRP A 164 2.42 2.85 -9.26
N SER A 165 2.99 3.54 -10.25
CA SER A 165 2.26 4.54 -11.06
C SER A 165 1.06 3.96 -11.81
N LYS A 166 1.01 2.63 -11.98
CA LYS A 166 -0.19 1.95 -12.51
C LYS A 166 -1.42 2.26 -11.65
N LEU A 167 -1.28 2.43 -10.35
CA LEU A 167 -2.40 2.72 -9.45
C LEU A 167 -2.94 4.16 -9.57
N GLY A 168 -2.41 4.98 -10.48
CA GLY A 168 -2.84 6.37 -10.63
C GLY A 168 -1.99 7.35 -9.82
N PHE A 169 -0.87 6.92 -9.24
CA PHE A 169 0.09 7.87 -8.64
C PHE A 169 0.92 8.54 -9.74
N ASP A 170 0.73 9.84 -9.89
CA ASP A 170 1.21 10.66 -11.00
C ASP A 170 2.35 11.61 -10.61
N CYS A 171 2.48 11.94 -9.32
CA CYS A 171 3.52 12.81 -8.79
C CYS A 171 4.68 12.02 -8.19
N TYR A 172 5.91 12.24 -8.68
CA TYR A 172 7.11 11.57 -8.15
C TYR A 172 8.21 12.55 -7.74
N ASP A 173 8.50 12.59 -6.44
CA ASP A 173 9.64 13.31 -5.89
C ASP A 173 10.88 12.40 -5.81
N LYS A 174 11.90 12.74 -6.60
CA LYS A 174 13.16 11.98 -6.67
C LYS A 174 14.03 12.13 -5.42
N LYS A 175 13.97 13.27 -4.74
CA LYS A 175 14.83 13.61 -3.59
C LYS A 175 14.43 12.77 -2.38
N HIS A 176 13.14 12.75 -2.08
CA HIS A 176 12.53 12.05 -0.95
C HIS A 176 12.08 10.63 -1.31
N ASN A 177 12.07 10.26 -2.59
CA ASN A 177 11.59 8.98 -3.08
C ASN A 177 10.11 8.73 -2.78
N ILE A 178 9.27 9.72 -3.04
CA ILE A 178 7.84 9.62 -2.74
C ILE A 178 7.09 9.64 -4.05
N LEU A 179 6.27 8.63 -4.27
CA LEU A 179 5.32 8.57 -5.37
C LEU A 179 3.93 8.74 -4.77
N TRP A 180 3.18 9.72 -5.25
CA TRP A 180 1.93 10.15 -4.63
C TRP A 180 0.95 10.75 -5.66
N THR A 181 -0.25 11.05 -5.18
CA THR A 181 -1.28 11.84 -5.86
C THR A 181 -2.08 12.59 -4.80
N ASP A 182 -2.61 13.77 -5.14
CA ASP A 182 -3.38 14.67 -4.28
C ASP A 182 -4.82 14.18 -4.07
N GLU A 183 -5.44 13.66 -5.12
CA GLU A 183 -6.82 13.17 -5.10
C GLU A 183 -6.91 11.80 -5.78
N TRP A 184 -6.70 10.73 -5.01
CA TRP A 184 -6.70 9.40 -5.59
C TRP A 184 -8.10 8.99 -6.09
N CYS A 185 -8.14 8.54 -7.35
CA CYS A 185 -9.32 7.95 -7.97
C CYS A 185 -8.94 6.63 -8.65
N MET A 186 -9.87 5.67 -8.68
CA MET A 186 -9.69 4.40 -9.38
C MET A 186 -9.34 4.62 -10.86
N PRO A 187 -8.19 4.11 -11.35
CA PRO A 187 -7.88 4.13 -12.77
C PRO A 187 -8.90 3.30 -13.57
N SER A 188 -9.35 3.80 -14.72
CA SER A 188 -10.41 3.17 -15.51
C SER A 188 -10.14 1.72 -15.92
N TYR A 189 -8.88 1.32 -16.10
CA TYR A 189 -8.53 -0.05 -16.45
C TYR A 189 -8.52 -1.03 -15.25
N LEU A 190 -8.63 -0.49 -14.02
CA LEU A 190 -8.81 -1.24 -12.77
C LEU A 190 -10.27 -1.24 -12.30
N GLU A 191 -11.16 -0.51 -12.97
CA GLU A 191 -12.61 -0.63 -12.78
C GLU A 191 -13.02 -2.08 -13.08
N LEU A 192 -13.76 -2.67 -12.14
CA LEU A 192 -14.14 -4.07 -12.12
C LEU A 192 -15.34 -4.37 -13.02
#